data_AF-A0A3D2MJP3-F1
#
_entry.id   AF-A0A3D2MJP3-F1
#
_cell.length_a   1.000
_cell.length_b   1.000
_cell.length_c   1.000
_cell.angle_alpha   90.00
_cell.angle_beta   90.00
_cell.angle_gamma   90.00
#
_symmetry.space_group_name_H-M   'P 1'
#
loop_
_entity.id
_entity.type
_entity.pdbx_description
1 polymer ?
#
loop_
_entity_poly.entity_id
_entity_poly.type
_entity_poly.pdbx_seq_one_letter_code
_entity_poly.pdbx_strand_id
1 'polypeptide(L)'
;ARFDGYRLAFNQRKGSLIDMAHAENLRLATDLLGYFAHWITPEGMPKRFDTHFFITTAPAEQQAAHDRLETSDGIWISPAEALARSERNEFPLVFATIHQLRELAVFHSVKEALEASAMQHVVTHVPILEQGAEGTRVYLPDDAANKWDVPDHMTRS
;
A
#
# COMPACT_ATOMS: atom_id res chain seq x y z
N ALA A 1 25.37 8.04 -0.59
CA ALA A 1 25.24 7.27 -1.85
C ALA A 1 24.91 8.21 -3.01
N ARG A 2 25.02 7.72 -4.26
CA ARG A 2 24.90 8.51 -5.51
C ARG A 2 23.64 9.39 -5.59
N PHE A 3 22.51 8.97 -5.02
CA PHE A 3 21.21 9.65 -5.15
C PHE A 3 20.73 10.39 -3.88
N ASP A 4 21.56 10.48 -2.83
CA ASP A 4 21.14 11.06 -1.55
C ASP A 4 20.72 12.54 -1.68
N GLY A 5 21.37 13.29 -2.58
CA GLY A 5 21.04 14.68 -2.85
C GLY A 5 19.61 14.86 -3.38
N TYR A 6 19.16 13.99 -4.28
CA TYR A 6 17.79 14.00 -4.78
C TYR A 6 16.78 13.66 -3.68
N ARG A 7 17.09 12.68 -2.81
CA ARG A 7 16.22 12.31 -1.68
C ARG A 7 15.96 13.49 -0.75
N LEU A 8 17.00 14.24 -0.39
CA LEU A 8 16.85 15.45 0.44
C LEU A 8 15.99 16.51 -0.25
N ALA A 9 16.20 16.73 -1.55
CA ALA A 9 15.43 17.70 -2.32
C ALA A 9 13.95 17.31 -2.37
N PHE A 10 13.63 16.04 -2.61
CA PHE A 10 12.25 15.54 -2.63
C PHE A 10 11.55 15.71 -1.28
N ASN A 11 12.22 15.41 -0.17
CA ASN A 11 11.68 15.63 1.17
C ASN A 11 11.37 17.11 1.45
N GLN A 12 12.14 18.02 0.85
CA GLN A 12 11.90 19.48 0.92
C GLN A 12 10.91 19.98 -0.14
N ARG A 13 10.26 19.09 -0.89
CA ARG A 13 9.37 19.39 -2.03
C ARG A 13 10.06 20.25 -3.10
N LYS A 14 11.34 20.00 -3.35
CA LYS A 14 12.16 20.65 -4.37
C LYS A 14 12.60 19.63 -5.41
N GLY A 15 12.37 19.94 -6.69
CA GLY A 15 12.65 19.03 -7.80
C GLY A 15 11.57 17.97 -8.01
N SER A 16 11.79 17.10 -9.00
CA SER A 16 10.86 16.03 -9.35
C SER A 16 11.59 14.75 -9.75
N LEU A 17 10.88 13.61 -9.72
CA LEU A 17 11.39 12.33 -10.23
C LEU A 17 11.72 12.40 -11.73
N ILE A 18 10.99 13.22 -12.50
CA ILE A 18 11.21 13.40 -13.94
C ILE A 18 12.54 14.13 -14.17
N ASP A 19 12.78 15.23 -13.45
CA ASP A 19 14.02 16.00 -13.58
C ASP A 19 15.24 15.15 -13.18
N MET A 20 15.11 14.38 -12.10
CA MET A 20 16.14 13.43 -11.68
C MET A 20 16.41 12.38 -12.78
N ALA A 21 15.35 11.79 -13.34
CA ALA A 21 15.50 10.78 -14.40
C ALA A 21 16.21 11.36 -15.63
N HIS A 22 15.88 12.58 -16.04
CA HIS A 22 16.55 13.26 -17.14
C HIS A 22 18.02 13.55 -16.82
N ALA A 23 18.32 14.11 -15.64
CA ALA A 23 19.68 14.45 -15.23
C ALA A 23 20.59 13.22 -15.12
N GLU A 24 20.03 12.09 -14.68
CA GLU A 24 20.76 10.83 -14.49
C GLU A 24 20.68 9.91 -15.72
N ASN A 25 20.05 10.34 -16.82
CA ASN A 25 19.80 9.56 -18.02
C ASN A 25 19.13 8.18 -17.73
N LEU A 26 18.13 8.21 -16.85
CA LEU A 26 17.34 7.06 -16.43
C LEU A 26 15.97 7.06 -17.13
N ARG A 27 15.37 5.88 -17.22
CA ARG A 27 13.98 5.69 -17.64
C ARG A 27 13.19 5.07 -16.49
N LEU A 28 11.96 5.53 -16.30
CA LEU A 28 11.06 4.92 -15.33
C LEU A 28 10.58 3.58 -15.90
N ALA A 29 10.82 2.49 -15.19
CA ALA A 29 10.44 1.14 -15.59
C ALA A 29 8.96 0.86 -15.29
N THR A 30 8.06 1.72 -15.79
CA THR A 30 6.61 1.63 -15.55
C THR A 30 5.98 0.40 -16.20
N ASP A 31 6.65 -0.18 -17.20
CA ASP A 31 6.29 -1.44 -17.85
C ASP A 31 6.49 -2.66 -16.96
N LEU A 32 7.23 -2.53 -15.85
CA LEU A 32 7.43 -3.59 -14.86
C LEU A 32 6.42 -3.52 -13.70
N LEU A 33 5.47 -2.59 -13.75
CA LEU A 33 4.42 -2.44 -12.74
C LEU A 33 3.18 -3.24 -13.16
N GLY A 34 2.75 -4.17 -12.31
CA GLY A 34 1.42 -4.77 -12.39
C GLY A 34 0.40 -3.87 -11.68
N TYR A 35 -0.66 -3.45 -12.37
CA TYR A 35 -1.76 -2.73 -11.73
C TYR A 35 -2.60 -3.73 -10.94
N PHE A 36 -2.64 -3.56 -9.62
CA PHE A 36 -3.07 -4.63 -8.71
C PHE A 36 -4.43 -4.36 -8.08
N ALA A 37 -4.64 -3.15 -7.54
CA ALA A 37 -5.90 -2.83 -6.86
C ALA A 37 -6.24 -1.35 -6.96
N HIS A 38 -7.51 -1.03 -6.76
CA HIS A 38 -8.02 0.33 -6.74
C HIS A 38 -8.97 0.51 -5.58
N TRP A 39 -8.65 1.43 -4.67
CA TRP A 39 -9.45 1.65 -3.47
C TRP A 39 -9.76 3.12 -3.29
N ILE A 40 -11.03 3.42 -3.05
CA ILE A 40 -11.47 4.75 -2.65
C ILE A 40 -11.88 4.70 -1.19
N THR A 41 -11.33 5.61 -0.39
CA THR A 41 -11.68 5.71 1.03
C THR A 41 -13.18 5.99 1.18
N PRO A 42 -13.90 5.28 2.08
CA PRO A 42 -15.34 5.44 2.26
C PRO A 42 -15.76 6.88 2.52
N GLU A 43 -16.99 7.20 2.15
CA GLU A 43 -17.63 8.46 2.55
C GLU A 43 -17.76 8.53 4.08
N GLY A 44 -17.59 9.71 4.65
CA GLY A 44 -17.64 9.93 6.11
C GLY A 44 -16.28 9.88 6.82
N MET A 45 -15.20 9.43 6.17
CA MET A 45 -13.84 9.64 6.70
C MET A 45 -13.41 11.11 6.55
N PRO A 46 -12.69 11.68 7.53
CA PRO A 46 -12.20 13.06 7.47
C PRO A 46 -11.16 13.27 6.35
N LYS A 47 -10.37 12.23 6.05
CA LYS A 47 -9.42 12.22 4.94
C LYS A 47 -9.79 11.11 3.97
N ARG A 48 -9.85 11.43 2.68
CA ARG A 48 -10.22 10.50 1.63
C ARG A 48 -9.16 10.47 0.55
N PHE A 49 -8.85 9.26 0.10
CA PHE A 49 -7.90 8.99 -0.95
C PHE A 49 -8.55 8.12 -2.02
N ASP A 50 -8.16 8.40 -3.26
CA ASP A 50 -8.37 7.56 -4.42
C ASP A 50 -7.03 6.91 -4.74
N THR A 51 -6.84 5.66 -4.28
CA THR A 51 -5.54 5.01 -4.21
C THR A 51 -5.46 3.86 -5.21
N HIS A 52 -4.51 3.99 -6.13
CA HIS A 52 -4.12 2.93 -7.06
C HIS A 52 -2.90 2.19 -6.51
N PHE A 53 -3.00 0.86 -6.44
CA PHE A 53 -1.93 -0.02 -5.97
C PHE A 53 -1.28 -0.74 -7.13
N PHE A 54 0.04 -0.85 -7.05
CA PHE A 54 0.87 -1.51 -8.05
C PHE A 54 1.81 -2.50 -7.37
N ILE A 55 2.13 -3.58 -8.05
CA ILE A 55 3.11 -4.58 -7.61
C ILE A 55 4.27 -4.68 -8.60
N THR A 56 5.45 -5.06 -8.12
CA THR A 56 6.63 -5.28 -8.96
C THR A 56 7.64 -6.18 -8.28
N THR A 57 8.65 -6.65 -9.02
CA THR A 57 9.80 -7.34 -8.45
C THR A 57 10.78 -6.34 -7.85
N ALA A 58 11.24 -6.61 -6.63
CA ALA A 58 12.39 -5.89 -6.07
C ALA A 58 13.68 -6.40 -6.73
N PRO A 59 14.50 -5.54 -7.35
CA PRO A 59 15.80 -5.93 -7.87
C PRO A 59 16.70 -6.50 -6.76
N ALA A 60 17.47 -7.54 -7.06
CA ALA A 60 18.27 -8.26 -6.06
C ALA A 60 19.28 -7.36 -5.33
N GLU A 61 19.78 -6.34 -6.01
CA GLU A 61 20.76 -5.38 -5.48
C GLU A 61 20.11 -4.20 -4.74
N GLN A 62 18.78 -4.09 -4.73
CA GLN A 62 18.07 -3.01 -4.07
C GLN A 62 17.89 -3.28 -2.58
N GLN A 63 18.55 -2.46 -1.75
CA GLN A 63 18.34 -2.47 -0.31
C GLN A 63 17.29 -1.43 0.08
N ALA A 64 16.27 -1.86 0.83
CA ALA A 64 15.28 -0.95 1.38
C ALA A 64 15.92 -0.07 2.47
N ALA A 65 15.78 1.24 2.32
CA ALA A 65 16.28 2.22 3.29
C ALA A 65 15.19 3.26 3.60
N HIS A 66 14.76 3.29 4.85
CA HIS A 66 13.83 4.30 5.37
C HIS A 66 14.54 5.64 5.57
N ASP A 67 13.79 6.75 5.56
CA ASP A 67 14.35 8.10 5.67
C ASP A 67 14.66 8.54 7.10
N ARG A 68 14.20 7.78 8.10
CA ARG A 68 14.28 8.07 9.54
C ARG A 68 13.55 9.35 9.96
N LEU A 69 12.73 9.91 9.07
CA LEU A 69 11.91 11.09 9.35
C LEU A 69 10.45 10.68 9.51
N GLU A 70 9.88 10.07 8.47
CA GLU A 70 8.50 9.59 8.47
C GLU A 70 8.43 8.10 8.78
N THR A 71 9.40 7.32 8.27
CA THR A 71 9.47 5.88 8.49
C THR A 71 10.64 5.54 9.40
N SER A 72 10.37 4.80 10.48
CA SER A 72 11.37 4.39 11.47
C SER A 72 11.97 3.00 11.23
N ASP A 73 11.25 2.12 10.54
CA ASP A 73 11.66 0.73 10.31
C ASP A 73 11.06 0.16 9.01
N GLY A 74 11.64 -0.93 8.51
CA GLY A 74 11.14 -1.66 7.35
C GLY A 74 11.72 -3.07 7.30
N ILE A 75 10.87 -4.05 7.02
CA ILE A 75 11.23 -5.47 6.94
C ILE A 75 10.74 -6.08 5.63
N TRP A 76 11.47 -7.07 5.14
CA TRP A 76 10.97 -8.00 4.13
C TRP A 76 10.27 -9.15 4.83
N ILE A 77 8.98 -9.35 4.53
CA ILE A 77 8.10 -10.32 5.17
C ILE A 77 7.13 -10.88 4.13
N SER A 78 6.72 -12.14 4.27
CA SER A 78 5.70 -12.70 3.38
C SER A 78 4.30 -12.14 3.73
N PRO A 79 3.36 -12.09 2.78
CA PRO A 79 2.01 -11.61 3.07
C PRO A 79 1.31 -12.39 4.19
N ALA A 80 1.44 -13.72 4.20
CA ALA A 80 0.86 -14.57 5.23
C ALA A 80 1.44 -14.29 6.62
N GLU A 81 2.75 -14.10 6.73
CA GLU A 81 3.39 -13.79 8.03
C GLU A 81 3.04 -12.37 8.49
N ALA A 82 2.89 -11.40 7.57
CA ALA A 82 2.46 -10.05 7.92
C ALA A 82 1.04 -10.03 8.52
N LEU A 83 0.11 -10.80 7.95
CA LEU A 83 -1.23 -10.98 8.49
C LEU A 83 -1.18 -11.64 9.87
N ALA A 84 -0.45 -12.75 10.02
CA ALA A 84 -0.35 -13.47 11.28
C ALA A 84 0.28 -12.63 12.40
N ARG A 85 1.28 -11.79 12.09
CA ARG A 85 1.87 -10.85 13.06
C ARG A 85 0.90 -9.76 13.49
N SER A 86 0.11 -9.25 12.54
CA SER A 86 -0.92 -8.25 12.86
C SER A 86 -2.02 -8.82 13.74
N GLU A 87 -2.45 -10.05 13.51
CA GLU A 87 -3.40 -10.77 14.38
C GLU A 87 -2.87 -10.97 15.81
N ARG A 88 -1.55 -11.13 15.95
CA ARG A 88 -0.85 -11.16 17.25
C ARG A 88 -0.57 -9.78 17.84
N ASN A 89 -1.05 -8.69 17.22
CA ASN A 89 -0.84 -7.30 17.61
C ASN A 89 0.64 -6.86 17.63
N GLU A 90 1.51 -7.50 16.84
CA GLU A 90 2.92 -7.08 16.74
C GLU A 90 3.07 -5.76 15.98
N PHE A 91 2.23 -5.50 14.98
CA PHE A 91 2.08 -4.21 14.33
C PHE A 91 0.68 -4.05 13.69
N PRO A 92 0.17 -2.81 13.59
CA PRO A 92 -1.13 -2.57 12.97
C PRO A 92 -1.05 -2.69 11.44
N LEU A 93 -2.09 -3.25 10.85
CA LEU A 93 -2.37 -3.16 9.42
C LEU A 93 -3.68 -2.42 9.21
N VAL A 94 -3.73 -1.58 8.18
CA VAL A 94 -4.97 -0.89 7.79
C VAL A 94 -5.81 -1.79 6.88
N PHE A 95 -7.12 -1.56 6.87
CA PHE A 95 -8.11 -2.38 6.16
C PHE A 95 -7.72 -2.74 4.71
N ALA A 96 -7.39 -1.74 3.89
CA ALA A 96 -7.02 -1.97 2.48
C ALA A 96 -5.74 -2.82 2.35
N THR A 97 -4.76 -2.66 3.27
CA THR A 97 -3.54 -3.47 3.28
C THR A 97 -3.84 -4.92 3.67
N ILE A 98 -4.74 -5.16 4.63
CA ILE A 98 -5.15 -6.52 5.02
C ILE A 98 -5.73 -7.28 3.82
N HIS A 99 -6.64 -6.65 3.06
CA HIS A 99 -7.24 -7.28 1.88
C HIS A 99 -6.20 -7.57 0.79
N GLN A 100 -5.31 -6.63 0.50
CA GLN A 100 -4.24 -6.84 -0.47
C GLN A 100 -3.26 -7.95 -0.05
N LEU A 101 -2.90 -8.03 1.23
CA LEU A 101 -2.04 -9.10 1.71
C LEU A 101 -2.74 -10.46 1.65
N ARG A 102 -4.05 -10.53 1.89
CA ARG A 102 -4.83 -11.77 1.73
C ARG A 102 -4.86 -12.23 0.28
N GLU A 103 -5.05 -11.30 -0.65
CA GLU A 103 -5.00 -11.60 -2.08
C GLU A 103 -3.59 -12.04 -2.51
N LEU A 104 -2.54 -11.34 -2.06
CA LEU A 104 -1.16 -11.73 -2.37
C LEU A 104 -0.75 -13.07 -1.73
N ALA A 105 -1.35 -13.43 -0.59
CA ALA A 105 -1.04 -14.68 0.10
C ALA A 105 -1.48 -15.94 -0.67
N VAL A 106 -2.32 -15.81 -1.71
CA VAL A 106 -2.72 -16.97 -2.53
C VAL A 106 -1.64 -17.38 -3.54
N PHE A 107 -0.72 -16.47 -3.87
CA PHE A 107 0.34 -16.72 -4.84
C PHE A 107 1.59 -17.30 -4.19
N HIS A 108 2.27 -18.19 -4.90
CA HIS A 108 3.47 -18.87 -4.42
C HIS A 108 4.76 -18.21 -4.91
N SER A 109 4.65 -17.22 -5.81
CA SER A 109 5.80 -16.46 -6.32
C SER A 109 5.40 -15.06 -6.78
N VAL A 110 6.38 -14.15 -6.81
CA VAL A 110 6.19 -12.80 -7.37
C VAL A 110 5.81 -12.85 -8.86
N LYS A 111 6.36 -13.80 -9.60
CA LYS A 111 6.04 -14.01 -11.02
C LYS A 111 4.56 -14.32 -11.22
N GLU A 112 4.03 -15.27 -10.45
CA GLU A 112 2.62 -15.67 -10.51
C GLU A 112 1.68 -14.48 -10.19
N ALA A 113 2.00 -13.71 -9.14
CA ALA A 113 1.24 -12.51 -8.79
C ALA A 113 1.25 -11.45 -9.91
N LEU A 114 2.41 -11.23 -10.55
CA LEU A 114 2.53 -10.30 -11.68
C LEU A 114 1.75 -10.77 -12.91
N GLU A 115 1.86 -12.06 -13.26
CA GLU A 115 1.10 -12.65 -14.37
C GLU A 115 -0.40 -12.54 -14.14
N ALA A 116 -0.87 -12.80 -12.91
CA ALA A 116 -2.27 -12.63 -12.55
C ALA A 116 -2.73 -11.16 -12.69
N SER A 117 -1.95 -10.21 -12.17
CA SER A 117 -2.27 -8.78 -12.26
C SER A 117 -2.35 -8.26 -13.70
N ALA A 118 -1.59 -8.84 -14.63
CA ALA A 118 -1.61 -8.46 -16.04
C ALA A 118 -2.87 -8.97 -16.77
N MET A 119 -3.54 -10.00 -16.24
CA MET A 119 -4.72 -10.62 -16.85
C MET A 119 -6.04 -10.17 -16.22
N GLN A 120 -6.00 -9.64 -15.00
CA GLN A 120 -7.20 -9.27 -14.25
C GLN A 120 -7.62 -7.83 -14.53
N HIS A 121 -8.94 -7.63 -14.57
CA HIS A 121 -9.52 -6.30 -14.56
C HIS A 121 -9.59 -5.80 -13.11
N VAL A 122 -8.86 -4.74 -12.79
CA VAL A 122 -8.90 -4.12 -11.46
C VAL A 122 -10.24 -3.43 -11.25
N VAL A 123 -11.00 -3.89 -10.25
CA VAL A 123 -12.24 -3.25 -9.82
C VAL A 123 -11.96 -2.22 -8.73
N THR A 124 -12.77 -1.16 -8.71
CA THR A 124 -12.70 -0.15 -7.64
C THR A 124 -13.43 -0.65 -6.40
N HIS A 125 -12.69 -0.80 -5.31
CA HIS A 125 -13.26 -1.08 -3.99
C HIS A 125 -13.61 0.24 -3.31
N VAL A 126 -14.90 0.40 -2.98
CA VAL A 126 -15.38 1.48 -2.13
C VAL A 126 -16.00 0.84 -0.89
N PRO A 127 -15.26 0.75 0.22
CA PRO A 127 -15.80 0.22 1.47
C PRO A 127 -16.97 1.08 1.97
N ILE A 128 -17.73 0.53 2.91
CA ILE A 128 -18.81 1.23 3.61
C ILE A 128 -18.40 1.45 5.05
N LEU A 129 -18.63 2.66 5.54
CA LEU A 129 -18.49 3.04 6.95
C LEU A 129 -19.81 2.81 7.69
N GLU A 130 -19.73 2.17 8.85
CA GLU A 130 -20.84 2.01 9.78
C GLU A 130 -20.45 2.60 11.13
N GLN A 131 -21.25 3.55 11.62
CA GLN A 131 -21.10 4.11 12.95
C GLN A 131 -22.08 3.40 13.88
N GLY A 132 -21.56 2.86 14.98
CA GLY A 132 -22.36 2.19 16.01
C GLY A 132 -21.97 2.64 17.41
N ALA A 133 -22.72 2.15 18.41
CA ALA A 133 -22.44 2.44 19.82
C ALA A 133 -21.07 1.91 20.28
N GLU A 134 -20.56 0.86 19.64
CA GLU A 134 -19.26 0.24 19.93
C GLU A 134 -18.08 0.86 19.18
N GLY A 135 -18.31 1.88 18.35
CA GLY A 135 -17.29 2.54 17.54
C GLY A 135 -17.61 2.55 16.05
N THR A 136 -16.61 2.89 15.26
CA THR A 136 -16.71 2.97 13.80
C THR A 136 -16.15 1.70 13.17
N ARG A 137 -16.91 1.09 12.26
CA ARG A 137 -16.50 -0.11 11.51
C ARG A 137 -16.49 0.17 10.01
N VAL A 138 -15.66 -0.56 9.29
CA VAL A 138 -15.60 -0.52 7.82
C VAL A 138 -15.66 -1.93 7.26
N TYR A 139 -16.31 -2.10 6.11
CA TYR A 139 -16.44 -3.39 5.42
C TYR A 139 -16.59 -3.20 3.90
N LEU A 140 -16.38 -4.25 3.13
CA LEU A 140 -16.69 -4.24 1.70
C LEU A 140 -18.17 -4.60 1.47
N PRO A 141 -18.88 -3.98 0.51
CA PRO A 141 -20.30 -4.25 0.28
C PRO A 141 -20.65 -5.73 0.06
N ASP A 142 -19.77 -6.48 -0.59
CA ASP A 142 -19.87 -7.91 -0.86
C ASP A 142 -19.39 -8.81 0.30
N ASP A 143 -18.87 -8.21 1.37
CA ASP A 143 -18.35 -8.90 2.55
C ASP A 143 -18.77 -8.21 3.87
N ALA A 144 -20.07 -7.91 4.00
CA ALA A 144 -20.62 -7.21 5.16
C ALA A 144 -20.51 -7.97 6.50
N ALA A 145 -20.19 -9.27 6.45
CA ALA A 145 -19.97 -10.08 7.64
C ALA A 145 -18.59 -9.80 8.29
N ASN A 146 -17.58 -9.41 7.51
CA ASN A 146 -16.22 -9.20 7.98
C ASN A 146 -15.91 -7.71 8.17
N LYS A 147 -16.50 -7.14 9.22
CA LYS A 147 -16.28 -5.75 9.59
C LYS A 147 -14.95 -5.58 10.32
N TRP A 148 -14.22 -4.51 9.99
CA TRP A 148 -12.99 -4.10 10.67
C TRP A 148 -13.24 -2.86 11.52
N ASP A 149 -12.80 -2.89 12.77
CA ASP A 149 -12.89 -1.74 13.67
C ASP A 149 -11.87 -0.67 13.26
N VAL A 150 -12.37 0.53 12.96
CA VAL A 150 -11.54 1.67 12.57
C VAL A 150 -10.94 2.32 13.82
N PRO A 151 -9.60 2.41 13.94
CA PRO A 151 -8.97 3.10 15.05
C PRO A 151 -9.42 4.56 15.18
N ASP A 152 -9.68 5.01 16.41
CA ASP A 152 -10.17 6.36 16.72
C ASP A 152 -9.33 7.49 16.11
N HIS A 153 -8.02 7.31 16.01
CA HIS A 153 -7.14 8.35 15.46
C HIS A 153 -7.36 8.56 13.94
N MET A 154 -7.94 7.60 13.23
CA MET A 154 -8.25 7.70 11.80
C MET A 154 -9.59 8.42 11.54
N THR A 155 -10.47 8.49 12.53
CA THR A 155 -11.78 9.16 12.44
C THR A 155 -11.76 10.61 12.93
N ARG A 156 -10.63 11.07 13.46
CA ARG A 156 -10.42 12.45 13.91
C ARG A 156 -9.92 13.34 12.75
N SER A 157 -10.41 14.59 12.72
CA SER A 157 -9.97 15.61 11.75
C SER A 157 -8.60 16.18 12.07
#